data_AF-A0A3R6K7K4-F1
#
_entry.id   AF-A0A3R6K7K4-F1
#
_cell.length_a   1.000
_cell.length_b   1.000
_cell.length_c   1.000
_cell.angle_alpha   90.00
_cell.angle_beta   90.00
_cell.angle_gamma   90.00
#
_symmetry.space_group_name_H-M   'P 1'
#
loop_
_entity.id
_entity.type
_entity.pdbx_description
1 polymer ?
#
loop_
_entity_poly.entity_id
_entity_poly.type
_entity_poly.pdbx_seq_one_letter_code
_entity_poly.pdbx_strand_id
1 'polypeptide(L)'
;MKNLFKKFRENKKGFTLAELLVVVAIVGILVAISIPVFTSQLTKATKATNLANARAAKAAAVAEYLTSENTTAAYYDYDVAAGTVSEDKKSKDAMAAHTNEVNLDQETMSGGTAIGAKKFTKFSVSVEPVTNKNSADVTVYAAE
;
A
#
# COMPACT_ATOMS: atom_id res chain seq x y z
N MET A 1 -13.14 -66.13 4.35
CA MET A 1 -12.48 -64.79 4.29
C MET A 1 -13.18 -63.72 5.14
N LYS A 2 -13.85 -64.06 6.26
CA LYS A 2 -14.60 -63.09 7.10
C LYS A 2 -13.80 -62.53 8.29
N ASN A 3 -12.55 -62.97 8.48
CA ASN A 3 -11.78 -62.67 9.70
C ASN A 3 -10.75 -61.54 9.55
N LEU A 4 -10.63 -60.92 8.37
CA LEU A 4 -9.62 -59.87 8.13
C LEU A 4 -10.14 -58.44 8.37
N PHE A 5 -11.44 -58.19 8.23
CA PHE A 5 -12.06 -56.88 8.45
C PHE A 5 -12.32 -56.55 9.93
N LYS A 6 -12.26 -57.55 10.83
CA LYS A 6 -12.52 -57.35 12.27
C LYS A 6 -11.36 -56.63 12.99
N LYS A 7 -10.10 -56.85 12.58
CA LYS A 7 -8.92 -56.23 13.21
C LYS A 7 -8.73 -54.73 12.91
N PHE A 8 -9.34 -54.20 11.84
CA PHE A 8 -9.22 -52.78 11.49
C PHE A 8 -10.17 -51.85 12.28
N ARG A 9 -11.14 -52.42 13.03
CA ARG A 9 -12.13 -51.65 13.80
C ARG A 9 -11.77 -51.50 15.28
N GLU A 10 -10.78 -52.26 15.77
CA GLU A 10 -10.44 -52.32 17.21
C GLU A 10 -9.32 -51.34 17.61
N ASN A 11 -8.70 -50.63 16.65
CA ASN A 11 -7.61 -49.67 16.90
C ASN A 11 -7.90 -48.25 16.38
N LYS A 12 -9.16 -47.81 16.40
CA LYS A 12 -9.50 -46.40 16.15
C LYS A 12 -9.62 -45.66 17.48
N LYS A 13 -8.48 -45.30 18.08
CA LYS A 13 -8.46 -44.25 19.11
C LYS A 13 -8.86 -42.95 18.41
N GLY A 14 -10.14 -42.58 18.50
CA GLY A 14 -10.65 -41.32 17.98
C GLY A 14 -10.13 -40.14 18.80
N PHE A 15 -10.03 -38.98 18.16
CA PHE A 15 -9.74 -37.72 18.82
C PHE A 15 -10.86 -37.40 19.83
N THR A 16 -10.52 -37.09 21.06
CA THR A 16 -11.53 -36.75 22.07
C THR A 16 -12.02 -35.33 21.86
N LEU A 17 -13.30 -35.07 22.16
CA LEU A 17 -13.83 -33.70 22.10
C LEU A 17 -13.13 -32.76 23.09
N ALA A 18 -12.64 -33.30 24.22
CA ALA A 18 -11.88 -32.55 25.20
C ALA A 18 -10.51 -32.09 24.66
N GLU A 19 -9.80 -32.96 23.93
CA GLU A 19 -8.55 -32.60 23.25
C GLU A 19 -8.78 -31.48 22.23
N LEU A 20 -9.88 -31.55 21.46
CA LEU A 20 -10.21 -30.49 20.50
C LEU A 20 -10.52 -29.16 21.18
N LEU A 21 -11.26 -29.21 22.30
CA LEU A 21 -11.71 -28.02 23.01
C LEU A 21 -10.52 -27.22 23.55
N VAL A 22 -9.55 -27.89 24.18
CA VAL A 22 -8.34 -27.22 24.71
C VAL A 22 -7.52 -26.59 23.59
N VAL A 23 -7.39 -27.26 22.44
CA VAL A 23 -6.66 -26.72 21.28
C VAL A 23 -7.32 -25.45 20.76
N VAL A 24 -8.63 -25.45 20.56
CA VAL A 24 -9.36 -24.26 20.07
C VAL A 24 -9.28 -23.12 21.09
N ALA A 25 -9.30 -23.42 22.40
CA ALA A 25 -9.12 -22.41 23.43
C ALA A 25 -7.73 -21.73 23.35
N ILE A 26 -6.66 -22.51 23.18
CA ILE A 26 -5.30 -21.96 23.05
C ILE A 26 -5.17 -21.15 21.74
N VAL A 27 -5.66 -21.67 20.62
CA VAL A 27 -5.65 -20.95 19.33
C VAL A 27 -6.44 -19.64 19.43
N GLY A 28 -7.57 -19.63 20.14
CA GLY A 28 -8.36 -18.42 20.38
C GLY A 28 -7.56 -17.32 21.09
N ILE A 29 -6.78 -17.67 22.12
CA ILE A 29 -5.92 -16.71 22.83
C ILE A 29 -4.82 -16.17 21.90
N LEU A 30 -4.18 -17.03 21.11
CA LEU A 30 -3.14 -16.63 20.17
C LEU A 30 -3.70 -15.66 19.11
N VAL A 31 -4.86 -15.98 18.54
CA VAL A 31 -5.53 -15.16 17.52
C VAL A 31 -5.91 -13.79 18.08
N ALA A 32 -6.42 -13.72 19.32
CA ALA A 32 -6.82 -12.46 19.95
C ALA A 32 -5.67 -11.45 20.04
N ILE A 33 -4.45 -11.91 20.33
CA ILE A 33 -3.24 -11.06 20.38
C ILE A 33 -2.69 -10.83 18.97
N SER A 34 -2.72 -11.86 18.11
CA SER A 34 -2.07 -11.81 16.80
C SER A 34 -2.76 -10.88 15.81
N ILE A 35 -4.10 -10.81 15.81
CA ILE A 35 -4.85 -9.95 14.88
C ILE A 35 -4.45 -8.47 14.99
N PRO A 36 -4.54 -7.79 16.15
CA PRO A 36 -4.24 -6.36 16.23
C PRO A 36 -2.77 -6.04 15.93
N VAL A 37 -1.84 -6.94 16.31
CA VAL A 37 -0.42 -6.78 15.99
C VAL A 37 -0.20 -6.89 14.48
N PHE A 38 -0.74 -7.94 13.86
CA PHE A 38 -0.57 -8.17 12.44
C PHE A 38 -1.20 -7.06 11.58
N THR A 39 -2.41 -6.59 11.94
CA THR A 39 -3.06 -5.49 11.21
C THR A 39 -2.29 -4.18 11.33
N SER A 40 -1.72 -3.88 12.50
CA SER A 40 -0.83 -2.72 12.69
C SER A 40 0.43 -2.82 11.82
N GLN A 41 1.04 -4.01 11.75
CA GLN A 41 2.22 -4.26 10.92
C GLN A 41 1.93 -4.15 9.43
N LEU A 42 0.78 -4.66 8.96
CA LEU A 42 0.31 -4.50 7.58
C LEU A 42 0.09 -3.02 7.22
N THR A 43 -0.48 -2.25 8.14
CA THR A 43 -0.72 -0.81 7.98
C THR A 43 0.62 -0.06 7.85
N LYS A 44 1.59 -0.40 8.70
CA LYS A 44 2.95 0.17 8.66
C LYS A 44 3.68 -0.19 7.37
N ALA A 45 3.57 -1.44 6.91
CA ALA A 45 4.16 -1.89 5.66
C ALA A 45 3.56 -1.14 4.45
N THR A 46 2.23 -1.01 4.41
CA THR A 46 1.52 -0.28 3.33
C THR A 46 1.94 1.19 3.29
N LYS A 47 2.04 1.84 4.45
CA LYS A 47 2.54 3.22 4.55
C LYS A 47 3.98 3.35 4.03
N ALA A 48 4.86 2.42 4.38
CA ALA A 48 6.25 2.43 3.91
C ALA A 48 6.34 2.25 2.38
N THR A 49 5.52 1.35 1.82
CA THR A 49 5.43 1.13 0.37
C THR A 49 4.89 2.36 -0.35
N ASN A 50 3.81 2.97 0.13
CA ASN A 50 3.24 4.18 -0.48
C ASN A 50 4.25 5.33 -0.49
N LEU A 51 5.01 5.50 0.59
CA LEU A 51 6.06 6.53 0.67
C LEU A 51 7.22 6.26 -0.31
N ALA A 52 7.61 4.99 -0.48
CA ALA A 52 8.61 4.62 -1.47
C ALA A 52 8.12 4.88 -2.90
N ASN A 53 6.87 4.52 -3.19
CA ASN A 53 6.26 4.75 -4.50
C ASN A 53 6.09 6.24 -4.82
N ALA A 54 5.71 7.05 -3.84
CA ALA A 54 5.62 8.51 -4.01
C ALA A 54 6.99 9.14 -4.35
N ARG A 55 8.08 8.66 -3.71
CA ARG A 55 9.44 9.09 -4.06
C ARG A 55 9.84 8.65 -5.46
N ALA A 56 9.48 7.43 -5.87
CA ALA A 56 9.72 6.93 -7.22
C ALA A 56 8.97 7.77 -8.26
N ALA A 57 7.69 8.06 -8.03
CA ALA A 57 6.87 8.93 -8.87
C ALA A 57 7.49 10.32 -9.04
N LYS A 58 7.90 10.93 -7.91
CA LYS A 58 8.60 12.24 -7.93
C LYS A 58 9.87 12.20 -8.77
N ALA A 59 10.72 11.19 -8.56
CA ALA A 59 11.97 11.06 -9.29
C ALA A 59 11.73 10.84 -10.80
N ALA A 60 10.77 9.99 -11.16
CA ALA A 60 10.42 9.70 -12.54
C ALA A 60 9.87 10.93 -13.26
N ALA A 61 8.94 11.65 -12.64
CA ALA A 61 8.36 12.88 -13.20
C ALA A 61 9.39 13.99 -13.40
N VAL A 62 10.30 14.18 -12.43
CA VAL A 62 11.39 15.15 -12.57
C VAL A 62 12.37 14.74 -13.66
N ALA A 63 12.71 13.44 -13.75
CA ALA A 63 13.57 12.95 -14.83
C ALA A 63 12.95 13.22 -16.21
N GLU A 64 11.68 12.89 -16.39
CA GLU A 64 10.95 13.12 -17.63
C GLU A 64 10.90 14.61 -17.99
N TYR A 65 10.61 15.47 -17.00
CA TYR A 65 10.58 16.92 -17.16
C TYR A 65 11.90 17.51 -17.67
N LEU A 66 13.02 17.02 -17.14
CA LEU A 66 14.34 17.47 -17.56
C LEU A 66 14.72 16.94 -18.94
N THR A 67 14.21 15.78 -19.36
CA THR A 67 14.48 15.20 -20.68
C THR A 67 13.57 15.73 -21.78
N SER A 68 12.36 16.18 -21.45
CA SER A 68 11.37 16.67 -22.43
C SER A 68 11.56 18.14 -22.82
N GLU A 69 12.60 18.80 -22.30
CA GLU A 69 12.87 20.24 -22.47
C GLU A 69 11.65 21.12 -22.08
N ASN A 70 10.82 20.63 -21.16
CA ASN A 70 9.66 21.36 -20.69
C ASN A 70 10.10 22.65 -19.97
N THR A 71 9.57 23.78 -20.41
CA THR A 71 9.89 25.13 -19.86
C THR A 71 8.73 25.74 -19.07
N THR A 72 7.58 25.08 -19.08
CA THR A 72 6.37 25.46 -18.36
C THR A 72 6.05 24.42 -17.30
N ALA A 73 5.01 24.64 -16.48
CA ALA A 73 4.51 23.59 -15.59
C ALA A 73 4.06 22.37 -16.40
N ALA A 74 4.39 21.18 -15.91
CA ALA A 74 3.98 19.91 -16.52
C ALA A 74 3.42 18.95 -15.47
N TYR A 75 2.54 18.07 -15.91
CA TYR A 75 1.82 17.12 -15.08
C TYR A 75 2.13 15.71 -15.54
N TYR A 76 2.37 14.82 -14.60
CA TYR A 76 2.76 13.45 -14.89
C TYR A 76 1.95 12.48 -14.06
N ASP A 77 1.53 11.37 -14.67
CA ASP A 77 1.03 10.22 -13.95
C ASP A 77 2.12 9.15 -13.87
N TYR A 78 2.24 8.55 -12.69
CA TYR A 78 3.12 7.44 -12.41
C TYR A 78 2.28 6.22 -12.05
N ASP A 79 2.41 5.17 -12.86
CA ASP A 79 1.80 3.87 -12.60
C ASP A 79 2.76 3.01 -11.78
N VAL A 80 2.35 2.63 -10.58
CA VAL A 80 3.17 1.86 -9.65
C VAL A 80 3.45 0.45 -10.14
N ALA A 81 2.48 -0.16 -10.86
CA ALA A 81 2.60 -1.54 -11.32
C ALA A 81 3.48 -1.63 -12.57
N ALA A 82 3.34 -0.68 -13.49
CA ALA A 82 4.16 -0.60 -14.69
C ALA A 82 5.54 0.02 -14.41
N GLY A 83 5.68 0.84 -13.37
CA GLY A 83 6.90 1.59 -13.07
C GLY A 83 7.20 2.67 -14.11
N THR A 84 6.17 3.14 -14.82
CA THR A 84 6.29 4.09 -15.92
C THR A 84 5.68 5.43 -15.55
N VAL A 85 6.28 6.49 -16.06
CA VAL A 85 5.73 7.85 -16.01
C VAL A 85 5.15 8.22 -17.37
N SER A 86 4.07 8.99 -17.38
CA SER A 86 3.44 9.51 -18.59
C SER A 86 3.00 10.94 -18.36
N GLU A 87 3.30 11.84 -19.30
CA GLU A 87 2.84 13.22 -19.22
C GLU A 87 1.32 13.27 -19.43
N ASP A 88 0.60 13.81 -18.45
CA ASP A 88 -0.82 14.10 -18.59
C ASP A 88 -0.99 15.51 -19.17
N LYS A 89 -1.44 15.58 -20.42
CA LYS A 89 -1.68 16.83 -21.14
C LYS A 89 -2.96 17.54 -20.71
N LYS A 90 -3.73 16.98 -19.76
CA LYS A 90 -4.89 17.64 -19.19
C LYS A 90 -4.46 18.56 -18.05
N SER A 91 -4.94 19.79 -18.11
CA SER A 91 -4.68 20.88 -17.17
C SER A 91 -4.89 20.47 -15.71
N LYS A 92 -4.29 21.25 -14.81
CA LYS A 92 -4.49 21.39 -13.35
C LYS A 92 -5.86 20.91 -12.78
N ASP A 93 -6.93 20.99 -13.57
CA ASP A 93 -8.30 20.57 -13.27
C ASP A 93 -8.51 19.04 -13.21
N ALA A 94 -7.68 18.24 -13.88
CA ALA A 94 -7.71 16.76 -13.80
C ALA A 94 -7.06 16.23 -12.52
N MET A 95 -6.11 16.98 -11.92
CA MET A 95 -5.51 16.64 -10.63
C MET A 95 -6.47 16.87 -9.46
N ALA A 96 -7.34 17.89 -9.56
CA ALA A 96 -8.38 18.17 -8.57
C ALA A 96 -9.49 17.10 -8.54
N ALA A 97 -9.57 16.21 -9.54
CA ALA A 97 -10.43 15.03 -9.50
C ALA A 97 -9.85 13.88 -8.65
N HIS A 98 -8.62 14.02 -8.15
CA HIS A 98 -8.01 13.12 -7.18
C HIS A 98 -8.03 13.77 -5.79
N THR A 99 -9.24 13.96 -5.26
CA THR A 99 -9.58 14.55 -3.95
C THR A 99 -9.19 13.68 -2.74
N ASN A 100 -7.97 13.13 -2.73
CA ASN A 100 -7.34 12.60 -1.52
C ASN A 100 -5.86 13.03 -1.51
N GLU A 101 -5.62 14.33 -1.59
CA GLU A 101 -4.29 14.92 -1.48
C GLU A 101 -3.72 14.62 -0.08
N VAL A 102 -2.66 13.83 -0.03
CA VAL A 102 -1.86 13.67 1.19
C VAL A 102 -0.54 14.37 0.95
N ASN A 103 -0.39 15.55 1.55
CA ASN A 103 0.91 16.21 1.64
C ASN A 103 1.91 15.23 2.33
N LEU A 104 2.94 14.83 1.61
CA LEU A 104 3.95 13.86 2.04
C LEU A 104 5.06 14.51 2.89
N ASP A 105 4.93 15.81 3.18
CA ASP A 105 5.97 16.64 3.77
C ASP A 105 5.80 16.80 5.29
N GLN A 106 4.74 16.25 5.88
CA GLN A 106 4.54 16.34 7.32
C GLN A 106 4.50 14.98 8.04
N GLU A 107 5.23 14.96 9.15
CA GLU A 107 5.24 14.02 10.27
C GLU A 107 3.85 13.65 10.84
N THR A 108 2.76 14.14 10.27
CA THR A 108 1.37 13.86 10.65
C THR A 108 0.89 12.49 10.15
N MET A 109 1.73 11.47 10.33
CA MET A 109 1.34 10.07 10.17
C MET A 109 1.43 9.29 11.48
N SER A 110 1.47 10.03 12.60
CA SER A 110 1.50 9.50 13.97
C SER A 110 0.14 9.54 14.67
N GLY A 111 -0.90 10.10 14.06
CA GLY A 111 -2.22 10.15 14.69
C GLY A 111 -3.30 10.49 13.69
N GLY A 112 -4.22 9.54 13.46
CA GLY A 112 -5.55 9.81 12.93
C GLY A 112 -5.65 10.48 11.56
N THR A 113 -5.57 9.68 10.49
CA THR A 113 -6.52 9.65 9.35
C THR A 113 -6.03 8.56 8.37
N ALA A 114 -6.99 7.88 7.75
CA ALA A 114 -6.95 6.56 7.11
C ALA A 114 -6.05 6.37 5.88
N ILE A 115 -4.75 6.67 5.96
CA ILE A 115 -3.81 6.56 4.82
C ILE A 115 -2.95 5.28 4.87
N GLY A 116 -2.90 4.60 6.02
CA GLY A 116 -2.17 3.34 6.17
C GLY A 116 -2.89 2.08 5.66
N ALA A 117 -4.17 2.17 5.29
CA ALA A 117 -4.98 1.02 4.87
C ALA A 117 -5.12 0.85 3.35
N LYS A 118 -4.77 1.87 2.57
CA LYS A 118 -4.98 1.89 1.12
C LYS A 118 -3.66 1.80 0.39
N LYS A 119 -3.58 0.89 -0.58
CA LYS A 119 -2.45 0.80 -1.51
C LYS A 119 -2.77 1.71 -2.69
N PHE A 120 -1.92 2.70 -2.94
CA PHE A 120 -2.06 3.55 -4.12
C PHE A 120 -1.44 2.87 -5.33
N THR A 121 -2.18 2.82 -6.43
CA THR A 121 -1.67 2.25 -7.69
C THR A 121 -1.19 3.32 -8.66
N LYS A 122 -1.61 4.58 -8.43
CA LYS A 122 -1.24 5.72 -9.27
C LYS A 122 -0.83 6.92 -8.43
N PHE A 123 0.16 7.65 -8.93
CA PHE A 123 0.59 8.92 -8.35
C PHE A 123 0.64 9.99 -9.44
N SER A 124 0.01 11.14 -9.20
CA SER A 124 0.10 12.28 -10.11
C SER A 124 1.12 13.27 -9.56
N VAL A 125 2.00 13.80 -10.39
CA VAL A 125 3.10 14.70 -9.99
C VAL A 125 3.03 15.95 -10.83
N SER A 126 3.00 17.10 -10.17
CA SER A 126 3.15 18.40 -10.81
C SER A 126 4.58 18.87 -10.65
N VAL A 127 5.20 19.28 -11.76
CA VAL A 127 6.53 19.90 -11.77
C VAL A 127 6.36 21.34 -12.26
N GLU A 128 6.55 22.32 -11.39
CA GLU A 128 6.51 23.74 -11.76
C GLU A 128 7.94 24.29 -11.97
N PRO A 129 8.21 25.02 -13.08
CA PRO A 129 9.51 25.62 -13.32
C PRO A 129 9.80 26.73 -12.31
N VAL A 130 11.02 26.74 -11.80
CA VAL A 130 11.48 27.75 -10.86
C VAL A 130 11.63 29.08 -11.58
N THR A 131 10.80 30.07 -11.24
CA THR A 131 11.02 31.44 -11.73
C THR A 131 11.93 32.25 -10.79
N ASN A 132 11.98 31.99 -9.47
CA ASN A 132 12.75 32.86 -8.55
C ASN A 132 13.21 32.31 -7.17
N LYS A 133 13.24 30.99 -6.90
CA LYS A 133 13.88 30.44 -5.67
C LYS A 133 14.40 29.03 -5.89
N ASN A 134 15.72 28.85 -5.94
CA ASN A 134 16.57 27.67 -5.71
C ASN A 134 16.09 26.19 -5.73
N SER A 135 14.87 25.82 -6.09
CA SER A 135 14.39 24.43 -6.26
C SER A 135 13.03 24.40 -6.96
N ALA A 136 12.83 23.48 -7.91
CA ALA A 136 11.50 23.23 -8.52
C ALA A 136 10.51 22.79 -7.45
N ASP A 137 9.34 23.44 -7.39
CA ASP A 137 8.26 22.99 -6.53
C ASP A 137 7.62 21.77 -7.20
N VAL A 138 7.77 20.61 -6.53
CA VAL A 138 7.29 19.32 -7.03
C VAL A 138 6.32 18.75 -6.02
N THR A 139 5.05 18.73 -6.40
CA THR A 139 3.94 18.25 -5.57
C THR A 139 3.48 16.89 -6.07
N VAL A 140 3.27 15.94 -5.15
CA VAL A 140 2.86 14.57 -5.44
C VAL A 140 1.48 14.31 -4.86
N TYR A 141 0.61 13.75 -5.69
CA TYR A 141 -0.76 13.34 -5.40
C TYR A 141 -0.88 11.83 -5.60
N ALA A 142 -1.82 11.18 -4.94
CA ALA A 142 -2.02 9.73 -5.03
C ALA A 142 -3.48 9.38 -5.27
N ALA A 143 -3.72 8.40 -6.13
CA ALA A 143 -5.03 7.85 -6.43
C ALA A 143 -5.03 6.32 -6.22
N GLU A 144 -6.20 5.78 -5.83
CA GLU A 144 -6.41 4.35 -5.66
C GLU A 144 -6.29 3.58 -6.98
#